data_AF-A0A915NAK5-F1
#
_entry.id   AF-A0A915NAK5-F1
#
_cell.length_a   1.000
_cell.length_b   1.000
_cell.length_c   1.000
_cell.angle_alpha   90.00
_cell.angle_beta   90.00
_cell.angle_gamma   90.00
#
_symmetry.space_group_name_H-M   'P 1'
#
loop_
_entity.id
_entity.type
_entity.pdbx_description
1 polymer ?
#
loop_
_entity_poly.entity_id
_entity_poly.type
_entity_poly.pdbx_seq_one_letter_code
_entity_poly.pdbx_strand_id
1 'polypeptide(L)'
;MRITPTDDFNTIEEMIKNWCKNAGKGVTYEFLQKGLCRKLTPTDASDPWWNALTSVFKEENCKFQKEIFIGGTDARYCRGAGIPAIGFSPMINTPILLHDHNEYLNENVFLEGVRLYTKIIPRLANLEEFK
;
A
#
# COMPACT_ATOMS: atom_id res chain seq x y z
N MET A 1 -12.41 3.60 10.48
CA MET A 1 -11.08 3.57 11.13
C MET A 1 -10.08 2.96 10.15
N ARG A 2 -8.86 3.51 10.04
CA ARG A 2 -7.75 2.89 9.29
C ARG A 2 -6.83 2.23 10.31
N ILE A 3 -6.41 0.99 10.04
CA ILE A 3 -5.68 0.14 10.98
C ILE A 3 -4.52 -0.49 10.21
N THR A 4 -3.31 -0.47 10.77
CA THR A 4 -2.15 -1.10 10.10
C THR A 4 -2.24 -2.62 10.22
N PRO A 5 -1.80 -3.40 9.22
CA PRO A 5 -1.78 -4.87 9.31
C PRO A 5 -1.07 -5.44 10.54
N THR A 6 -0.15 -4.66 11.14
CA THR A 6 0.63 -5.02 12.33
C THR A 6 -0.14 -4.87 13.64
N ASP A 7 -1.25 -4.13 13.65
CA ASP A 7 -2.06 -3.96 14.86
C ASP A 7 -2.82 -5.24 15.23
N ASP A 8 -3.25 -5.32 16.49
CA ASP A 8 -4.22 -6.34 16.93
C ASP A 8 -5.65 -5.86 16.71
N PHE A 9 -6.31 -6.45 15.72
CA PHE A 9 -7.66 -6.08 15.32
C PHE A 9 -8.69 -6.43 16.41
N ASN A 10 -8.42 -7.47 17.22
CA ASN A 10 -9.32 -7.86 18.31
C ASN A 10 -9.28 -6.82 19.43
N THR A 11 -8.09 -6.38 19.82
CA THR A 11 -7.92 -5.32 20.83
C THR A 11 -8.64 -4.04 20.40
N ILE A 12 -8.52 -3.66 19.12
CA ILE A 12 -9.21 -2.47 18.59
C ILE A 12 -10.74 -2.65 18.58
N GLU A 13 -11.23 -3.82 18.21
CA GLU A 13 -12.67 -4.08 18.23
C GLU A 13 -13.24 -4.12 19.66
N GLU A 14 -12.52 -4.70 20.61
CA GLU A 14 -12.88 -4.67 22.03
C GLU A 14 -12.88 -3.24 22.59
N MET A 15 -11.95 -2.39 22.16
CA MET A 15 -11.97 -0.96 22.50
C MET A 15 -13.27 -0.29 22.01
N ILE A 16 -13.69 -0.52 20.76
CA ILE A 16 -14.94 0.02 20.21
C ILE A 16 -16.15 -0.49 21.00
N LYS A 17 -16.20 -1.80 21.30
CA LYS A 17 -17.26 -2.41 22.12
C LYS A 17 -17.36 -1.76 23.49
N ASN A 18 -16.22 -1.54 24.15
CA ASN A 18 -16.17 -0.90 25.47
C ASN A 18 -16.63 0.55 25.42
N TRP A 19 -16.29 1.31 24.37
CA TRP A 19 -16.82 2.66 24.18
C TRP A 19 -18.35 2.68 24.05
N CYS A 20 -18.94 1.80 23.24
CA CYS A 20 -20.39 1.69 23.11
C CYS A 20 -21.05 1.32 24.45
N LYS A 21 -20.48 0.36 25.19
CA LYS A 21 -20.97 -0.04 26.52
C LYS A 21 -20.96 1.13 27.50
N ASN A 22 -19.89 1.91 27.52
CA ASN A 22 -19.73 3.05 28.43
C ASN A 22 -20.59 4.26 28.04
N ALA A 23 -20.94 4.40 26.75
CA ALA A 23 -21.82 5.45 26.27
C ALA A 23 -23.29 5.28 26.69
N GLY A 24 -23.69 4.07 27.09
CA GLY A 24 -25.00 3.81 27.70
C GLY A 24 -25.88 2.82 26.93
N LYS A 25 -27.05 2.52 27.50
CA LYS A 25 -27.97 1.52 26.96
C LYS A 25 -28.51 1.95 25.59
N GLY A 26 -28.44 1.05 24.60
CA GLY A 26 -28.94 1.28 23.25
C GLY A 26 -27.91 1.83 22.25
N VAL A 27 -26.71 2.23 22.72
CA VAL A 27 -25.61 2.61 21.83
C VAL A 27 -24.93 1.35 21.30
N THR A 28 -24.92 1.19 19.98
CA THR A 28 -24.35 0.02 19.28
C THR A 28 -23.56 0.47 18.05
N TYR A 29 -22.90 -0.47 17.39
CA TYR A 29 -22.20 -0.23 16.13
C TYR A 29 -22.39 -1.42 15.19
N GLU A 30 -22.23 -1.16 13.90
CA GLU A 30 -22.13 -2.19 12.87
C GLU A 30 -20.95 -1.87 11.94
N PHE A 31 -20.44 -2.89 11.26
CA PHE A 31 -19.40 -2.69 10.26
C PHE A 31 -20.02 -2.67 8.86
N LEU A 32 -20.07 -1.49 8.24
CA LEU A 32 -20.38 -1.40 6.81
C LEU A 32 -19.28 -2.04 5.95
N GLN A 33 -18.03 -1.96 6.42
CA GLN A 33 -16.88 -2.61 5.80
C GLN A 33 -15.87 -3.04 6.87
N LYS A 34 -15.62 -4.35 6.97
CA LYS A 34 -14.63 -4.93 7.89
C LYS A 34 -13.48 -5.56 7.11
N GLY A 35 -12.36 -4.85 7.01
CA GLY A 35 -11.14 -5.38 6.39
C GLY A 35 -10.35 -6.23 7.39
N LEU A 36 -10.15 -7.52 7.09
CA LEU A 36 -9.40 -8.45 7.95
C LEU A 36 -8.05 -8.89 7.36
N CYS A 37 -7.72 -8.42 6.15
CA CYS A 37 -6.48 -8.80 5.49
C CYS A 37 -5.27 -8.16 6.20
N ARG A 38 -4.49 -8.99 6.89
CA ARG A 38 -3.21 -8.61 7.52
C ARG A 38 -1.98 -9.01 6.70
N LYS A 39 -2.19 -9.60 5.52
CA LYS A 39 -1.11 -10.08 4.65
C LYS A 39 -0.28 -8.90 4.14
N LEU A 40 1.04 -9.03 4.27
CA LEU A 40 2.04 -8.11 3.74
C LEU A 40 2.77 -8.77 2.58
N THR A 41 3.21 -7.95 1.62
CA THR A 41 4.09 -8.43 0.56
C THR A 41 5.54 -8.40 1.05
N PRO A 42 6.31 -9.49 0.85
CA PRO A 42 7.74 -9.49 1.12
C PRO A 42 8.45 -8.35 0.38
N THR A 43 9.38 -7.69 1.06
CA THR A 43 10.17 -6.56 0.52
C THR A 43 11.62 -6.63 0.98
N ASP A 44 12.12 -7.86 1.09
CA ASP A 44 13.49 -8.19 1.42
C ASP A 44 14.22 -8.73 0.19
N ALA A 45 15.55 -8.80 0.29
CA ALA A 45 16.40 -9.17 -0.84
C ALA A 45 16.31 -10.66 -1.23
N SER A 46 15.54 -11.49 -0.53
CA SER A 46 15.28 -12.87 -0.97
C SER A 46 14.10 -12.95 -1.96
N ASP A 47 13.24 -11.94 -2.00
CA ASP A 47 12.08 -11.91 -2.90
C ASP A 47 12.50 -11.47 -4.32
N PRO A 48 12.28 -12.31 -5.35
CA PRO A 48 12.72 -12.00 -6.71
C PRO A 48 11.97 -10.80 -7.31
N TRP A 49 10.70 -10.60 -6.96
CA TRP A 49 9.88 -9.49 -7.48
C TRP A 49 10.32 -8.15 -6.88
N TRP A 50 10.62 -8.12 -5.59
CA TRP A 50 11.18 -6.96 -4.90
C TRP A 50 12.58 -6.61 -5.44
N ASN A 51 13.44 -7.61 -5.65
CA ASN A 51 14.75 -7.40 -6.25
C ASN A 51 14.65 -6.84 -7.67
N ALA A 52 13.76 -7.40 -8.50
CA ALA A 52 13.51 -6.90 -9.84
C ALA A 52 13.04 -5.45 -9.83
N LEU A 53 12.05 -5.11 -9.00
CA LEU A 53 11.57 -3.73 -8.85
C LEU A 53 12.70 -2.78 -8.41
N THR A 54 13.40 -3.12 -7.32
CA THR A 54 14.44 -2.24 -6.75
C THR A 54 15.71 -2.17 -7.57
N SER A 55 16.00 -3.16 -8.41
CA SER A 55 17.13 -3.12 -9.34
C SER A 55 16.99 -2.00 -10.37
N VAL A 56 15.76 -1.72 -10.84
CA VAL A 56 15.50 -0.57 -11.71
C VAL A 56 15.80 0.74 -10.98
N PHE A 57 15.38 0.88 -9.72
CA PHE A 57 15.67 2.10 -8.96
C PHE A 57 17.17 2.32 -8.77
N LYS A 58 17.95 1.25 -8.56
CA LYS A 58 19.41 1.32 -8.46
C LYS A 58 20.05 1.75 -9.78
N GLU A 59 19.64 1.17 -10.90
CA GLU A 59 20.13 1.54 -12.25
C GLU A 59 19.85 3.01 -12.57
N GLU A 60 18.67 3.50 -12.17
CA GLU A 60 18.26 4.90 -12.37
C GLU A 60 18.78 5.86 -11.30
N ASN A 61 19.64 5.40 -10.39
CA ASN A 61 20.14 6.16 -9.25
C ASN A 61 19.03 6.84 -8.42
N CYS A 62 17.86 6.20 -8.35
CA CYS A 62 16.71 6.67 -7.59
C CYS A 62 16.76 6.14 -6.15
N LYS A 63 16.60 7.05 -5.20
CA LYS A 63 16.37 6.68 -3.80
C LYS A 63 14.89 6.34 -3.61
N PHE A 64 14.62 5.35 -2.77
CA PHE A 64 13.26 4.96 -2.42
C PHE A 64 13.15 4.70 -0.92
N GLN A 65 11.93 4.81 -0.39
CA GLN A 65 11.59 4.48 0.98
C GLN A 65 10.39 3.53 1.01
N LYS A 66 10.35 2.65 2.00
CA LYS A 66 9.23 1.74 2.24
C LYS A 66 8.30 2.36 3.26
N GLU A 67 7.01 2.42 2.93
CA GLU A 67 6.00 2.96 3.82
C GLU A 67 4.74 2.09 3.84
N ILE A 68 4.05 2.10 4.97
CA ILE A 68 2.68 1.61 5.05
C ILE A 68 1.79 2.76 4.58
N PHE A 69 1.16 2.60 3.42
CA PHE A 69 0.22 3.58 2.91
C PHE A 69 -0.99 3.67 3.85
N ILE A 70 -1.20 4.84 4.47
CA ILE A 70 -2.28 5.08 5.45
C ILE A 70 -3.68 5.04 4.84
N GLY A 71 -3.78 5.19 3.51
CA GLY A 71 -5.01 5.04 2.76
C GLY A 71 -5.40 3.58 2.50
N GLY A 72 -6.46 3.38 1.71
CA GLY A 72 -6.86 2.05 1.24
C GLY A 72 -6.62 1.92 -0.26
N THR A 73 -5.96 0.84 -0.68
CA THR A 73 -5.80 0.46 -2.10
C THR A 73 -6.40 -0.92 -2.37
N ASP A 74 -6.57 -1.26 -3.64
CA ASP A 74 -7.06 -2.58 -4.05
C ASP A 74 -6.03 -3.69 -3.84
N ALA A 75 -4.76 -3.34 -3.62
CA ALA A 75 -3.69 -4.28 -3.30
C ALA A 75 -4.00 -5.14 -2.06
N ARG A 76 -4.88 -4.65 -1.15
CA ARG A 76 -5.35 -5.47 0.00
C ARG A 76 -6.12 -6.71 -0.44
N TYR A 77 -6.87 -6.63 -1.53
CA TYR A 77 -7.64 -7.75 -2.07
C TYR A 77 -6.73 -8.74 -2.79
N CYS A 78 -5.78 -8.25 -3.58
CA CYS A 78 -4.73 -9.08 -4.19
C CYS A 78 -3.98 -9.88 -3.12
N ARG A 79 -3.46 -9.20 -2.08
CA ARG A 79 -2.79 -9.87 -0.96
C ARG A 79 -3.71 -10.85 -0.26
N GLY A 80 -4.96 -10.49 -0.04
CA GLY A 80 -5.99 -11.39 0.51
C GLY A 80 -6.10 -12.70 -0.27
N ALA A 81 -6.13 -12.63 -1.60
CA ALA A 81 -6.15 -13.76 -2.53
C ALA A 81 -4.81 -14.52 -2.63
N GLY A 82 -3.77 -14.09 -1.92
CA GLY A 82 -2.44 -14.74 -1.96
C GLY A 82 -1.50 -14.18 -3.02
N ILE A 83 -1.91 -13.14 -3.75
CA ILE A 83 -1.10 -12.50 -4.79
C ILE A 83 -0.30 -11.36 -4.16
N PRO A 84 1.05 -11.39 -4.16
CA PRO A 84 1.86 -10.27 -3.69
C PRO A 84 1.56 -9.00 -4.49
N ALA A 85 1.39 -7.86 -3.81
CA ALA A 85 1.08 -6.59 -4.45
C ALA A 85 1.74 -5.42 -3.71
N ILE A 86 2.53 -4.65 -4.47
CA ILE A 86 3.25 -3.45 -4.02
C ILE A 86 2.63 -2.23 -4.69
N GLY A 87 2.30 -1.21 -3.90
CA GLY A 87 1.96 0.11 -4.42
C GLY A 87 3.24 0.90 -4.69
N PHE A 88 3.34 1.51 -5.86
CA PHE A 88 4.47 2.34 -6.24
C PHE A 88 3.98 3.61 -6.93
N SER A 89 4.47 4.76 -6.47
CA SER A 89 4.17 6.07 -7.06
C SER A 89 5.48 6.79 -7.35
N PRO A 90 5.83 7.05 -8.63
CA PRO A 90 7.05 7.77 -9.01
C PRO A 90 6.89 9.30 -8.85
N MET A 91 6.32 9.76 -7.75
CA MET A 91 6.03 11.18 -7.48
C MET A 91 7.17 11.84 -6.70
N ILE A 92 8.37 11.82 -7.29
CA ILE A 92 9.61 12.30 -6.65
C ILE A 92 9.47 13.81 -6.35
N ASN A 93 9.83 14.22 -5.14
CA ASN A 93 9.79 15.62 -4.67
C ASN A 93 8.43 16.32 -4.88
N THR A 94 7.33 15.55 -4.88
CA THR A 94 5.97 16.08 -5.04
C THR A 94 5.25 16.07 -3.69
N PRO A 95 4.51 17.15 -3.32
CA PRO A 95 3.73 17.16 -2.10
C PRO A 95 2.63 16.09 -2.11
N ILE A 96 2.29 15.56 -0.93
CA ILE A 96 1.20 14.61 -0.78
C ILE A 96 -0.12 15.40 -0.75
N LEU A 97 -0.81 15.47 -1.89
CA LEU A 97 -2.06 16.21 -2.07
C LEU A 97 -3.25 15.31 -2.46
N LEU A 98 -3.13 14.00 -2.24
CA LEU A 98 -4.20 13.06 -2.55
C LEU A 98 -5.51 13.49 -1.87
N HIS A 99 -6.56 13.68 -2.67
CA HIS A 99 -7.88 14.15 -2.27
C HIS A 99 -7.93 15.59 -1.71
N ASP A 100 -6.89 16.39 -1.88
CA ASP A 100 -6.95 17.81 -1.54
C ASP A 100 -7.60 18.61 -2.69
N HIS A 101 -8.18 19.77 -2.38
CA HIS A 101 -8.89 20.62 -3.33
C HIS A 101 -8.01 21.15 -4.47
N ASN A 102 -6.70 21.10 -4.30
CA ASN A 102 -5.68 21.56 -5.23
C ASN A 102 -4.72 20.41 -5.63
N GLU A 103 -5.17 19.17 -5.63
CA GLU A 103 -4.39 18.02 -6.10
C GLU A 103 -3.79 18.29 -7.49
N TYR A 104 -2.47 18.21 -7.60
CA TYR A 104 -1.74 18.37 -8.86
C TYR A 104 -0.51 17.47 -8.93
N LEU A 105 -0.04 17.23 -10.15
CA LEU A 105 1.23 16.60 -10.43
C LEU A 105 1.96 17.41 -11.51
N ASN A 106 3.25 17.68 -11.31
CA ASN A 106 4.04 18.36 -12.33
C ASN A 106 4.22 17.46 -13.55
N GLU A 107 4.05 18.01 -14.75
CA GLU A 107 4.16 17.26 -16.02
C GLU A 107 5.49 16.50 -16.15
N ASN A 108 6.62 17.12 -15.79
CA ASN A 108 7.92 16.47 -15.86
C ASN A 108 8.02 15.28 -14.89
N VAL A 109 7.41 15.38 -13.70
CA VAL A 109 7.37 14.26 -12.74
C VAL A 109 6.48 13.14 -13.26
N PHE A 110 5.34 13.47 -13.88
CA PHE A 110 4.48 12.48 -14.52
C PHE A 110 5.22 11.73 -15.64
N LEU A 111 5.88 12.46 -16.55
CA LEU A 111 6.63 11.88 -17.66
C LEU A 111 7.83 11.05 -17.18
N GLU A 112 8.52 11.50 -16.12
CA GLU A 112 9.58 10.73 -15.48
C GLU A 112 9.04 9.43 -14.87
N GLY A 113 7.84 9.47 -14.29
CA GLY A 113 7.14 8.27 -13.83
C GLY A 113 6.84 7.30 -14.96
N VAL A 114 6.35 7.77 -16.10
CA VAL A 114 6.13 6.95 -17.31
C VAL A 114 7.45 6.31 -17.76
N ARG A 115 8.54 7.08 -17.80
CA ARG A 115 9.89 6.60 -18.15
C ARG A 115 10.40 5.53 -17.19
N LEU A 116 10.10 5.63 -15.89
CA LEU A 116 10.42 4.57 -14.93
C LEU A 116 9.58 3.31 -15.17
N TYR A 117 8.27 3.45 -15.40
CA TYR A 117 7.39 2.31 -15.67
C TYR A 117 7.78 1.54 -16.94
N THR A 118 8.30 2.20 -17.97
CA THR A 118 8.80 1.51 -19.19
C THR A 118 10.01 0.62 -18.93
N LYS A 119 10.72 0.82 -17.81
CA LYS A 119 11.80 -0.07 -17.33
C LYS A 119 11.31 -1.11 -16.33
N ILE A 120 10.41 -0.72 -15.42
CA ILE A 120 9.86 -1.61 -14.38
C ILE A 120 9.04 -2.75 -15.01
N ILE A 121 8.12 -2.43 -15.92
CA ILE A 121 7.17 -3.42 -16.47
C ILE A 121 7.92 -4.55 -17.18
N PRO A 122 8.86 -4.31 -18.12
CA PRO A 122 9.63 -5.38 -18.73
C PRO A 122 10.50 -6.15 -17.74
N ARG A 123 11.08 -5.48 -16.73
CA ARG A 123 11.89 -6.15 -15.71
C ARG A 123 11.09 -7.17 -14.92
N LEU A 124 9.85 -6.83 -14.54
CA LEU A 124 8.95 -7.72 -13.81
C LEU A 124 8.37 -8.80 -14.72
N ALA A 125 7.97 -8.46 -15.95
CA ALA A 125 7.32 -9.38 -16.88
C ALA A 125 8.25 -10.49 -17.39
N ASN A 126 9.56 -10.31 -17.30
CA ASN A 126 10.57 -11.32 -17.69
C ASN A 126 11.05 -12.19 -16.52
N LEU A 127 10.47 -12.07 -15.32
CA LEU A 127 10.73 -13.01 -14.24
C LEU A 127 10.06 -14.36 -14.51
N GLU A 128 10.63 -15.43 -13.94
CA GLU A 128 9.98 -16.74 -13.96
C GLU A 128 8.61 -16.68 -13.28
N GLU A 129 7.68 -17.49 -13.78
CA GLU A 129 6.31 -17.53 -13.31
C GLU A 129 6.25 -17.88 -11.82
N PHE A 130 5.33 -17.23 -11.10
CA PHE A 130 5.09 -17.48 -9.68
C PHE A 130 4.57 -18.90 -9.51
N LYS A 131 5.40 -19.81 -8.99
CA LYS A 131 5.03 -21.20 -8.67
C LYS A 131 4.30 -21.30 -7.34
#